data_AF-A0A8T4TEJ4-F1
#
_entry.id   AF-A0A8T4TEJ4-F1
#
_cell.length_a   1.000
_cell.length_b   1.000
_cell.length_c   1.000
_cell.angle_alpha   90.00
_cell.angle_beta   90.00
_cell.angle_gamma   90.00
#
_symmetry.space_group_name_H-M   'P 1'
#
loop_
_entity.id
_entity.type
_entity.pdbx_description
1 polymer ?
#
loop_
_entity_poly.entity_id
_entity_poly.type
_entity_poly.pdbx_seq_one_letter_code
_entity_poly.pdbx_strand_id
1 'polypeptide(L)' 'MSSKKRKKQLEKRIEGLKEQIAKHKGFIGTMGGRLDTTQDYWRKEIERFENKKKLSEEKLRKLKEK' A
#
# COMPACT_ATOMS: atom_id res chain seq x y z
N MET A 1 -3.51 23.66 -6.22
CA MET A 1 -2.29 22.84 -6.05
C MET A 1 -1.64 22.59 -7.41
N SER A 2 -0.34 22.86 -7.57
CA SER A 2 0.39 22.54 -8.81
C SER A 2 0.41 21.02 -9.07
N SER A 3 0.26 20.61 -10.33
CA SER A 3 0.33 19.20 -10.80
C SER A 3 1.60 18.49 -10.32
N LYS A 4 2.73 19.20 -10.28
CA LYS A 4 4.03 18.69 -9.80
C LYS A 4 4.02 18.34 -8.30
N LYS A 5 3.37 19.17 -7.47
CA LYS A 5 3.20 18.89 -6.02
C LYS A 5 2.30 17.68 -5.78
N ARG A 6 1.22 17.56 -6.56
CA ARG A 6 0.26 16.43 -6.47
C ARG A 6 0.91 15.11 -6.88
N LYS A 7 1.75 15.11 -7.92
CA LYS A 7 2.55 13.96 -8.35
C LYS A 7 3.47 13.47 -7.23
N LYS A 8 4.27 14.36 -6.65
CA LYS A 8 5.19 14.04 -5.55
C LYS A 8 4.48 13.48 -4.31
N GLN A 9 3.28 13.99 -3.99
CA GLN A 9 2.48 13.45 -2.89
C GLN A 9 1.98 12.02 -3.18
N LEU A 10 1.55 11.74 -4.41
CA LEU A 10 1.13 10.39 -4.79
C LEU A 10 2.29 9.40 -4.76
N GLU A 11 3.46 9.80 -5.24
CA GLU A 11 4.69 8.98 -5.20
C GLU A 11 5.07 8.62 -3.74
N LYS A 12 5.13 9.62 -2.84
CA LYS A 12 5.36 9.37 -1.40
C LYS A 12 4.31 8.46 -0.78
N ARG A 13 3.04 8.62 -1.17
CA ARG A 13 1.94 7.78 -0.67
C ARG A 13 2.08 6.33 -1.14
N ILE A 14 2.47 6.10 -2.38
CA ILE A 14 2.73 4.76 -2.94
C ILE A 14 3.90 4.10 -2.21
N GLU A 15 4.97 4.85 -1.95
CA GLU A 15 6.14 4.38 -1.21
C GLU A 15 5.77 3.96 0.22
N GLY A 16 5.07 4.82 0.97
CA GLY A 16 4.60 4.48 2.32
C GLY A 16 3.66 3.27 2.35
N LEU A 17 2.80 3.12 1.35
CA LEU A 17 1.94 1.92 1.22
C LEU A 17 2.76 0.65 0.96
N LYS A 18 3.82 0.72 0.14
CA LYS A 18 4.73 -0.42 -0.10
C LYS A 18 5.44 -0.84 1.18
N GLU A 19 5.94 0.11 1.97
CA GLU A 19 6.57 -0.18 3.26
C GLU A 19 5.61 -0.82 4.26
N GLN A 20 4.37 -0.32 4.33
CA GLN A 20 3.34 -0.91 5.18
C GLN A 20 3.05 -2.36 4.76
N ILE A 21 2.83 -2.61 3.47
CA ILE A 21 2.62 -3.97 2.94
C ILE A 21 3.80 -4.87 3.30
N ALA A 22 5.05 -4.41 3.13
CA ALA A 22 6.23 -5.20 3.45
C ALA A 22 6.31 -5.55 4.94
N LYS A 23 6.05 -4.58 5.83
CA LYS A 23 5.98 -4.82 7.28
C LYS A 23 4.92 -5.87 7.63
N HIS A 24 3.72 -5.75 7.06
CA HIS A 24 2.61 -6.65 7.35
C HIS A 24 2.87 -8.07 6.81
N LYS A 25 3.50 -8.20 5.63
CA LYS A 25 3.97 -9.49 5.09
C LYS A 25 5.04 -10.11 6.01
N GLY A 26 5.95 -9.31 6.55
CA GLY A 26 6.93 -9.75 7.54
C GLY A 26 6.30 -10.23 8.86
N PHE A 27 5.26 -9.54 9.34
CA PHE A 27 4.49 -9.97 10.51
C PHE A 27 3.82 -11.34 10.30
N ILE A 28 3.24 -11.58 9.11
CA ILE A 28 2.66 -12.90 8.80
C ILE A 28 3.74 -13.99 8.79
N GLY A 29 4.90 -13.73 8.17
CA GLY A 29 6.00 -14.70 8.10
C GLY A 29 6.63 -15.03 9.45
N THR A 30 6.60 -14.09 10.40
CA THR A 30 7.17 -14.25 11.75
C THR A 30 6.18 -14.79 12.78
N MET A 31 4.86 -14.65 12.54
CA MET A 31 3.80 -15.22 13.37
C MET A 31 3.59 -16.73 13.13
N GLY A 32 4.65 -17.52 13.23
CA GLY A 32 4.58 -18.98 13.25
C GLY A 32 3.76 -19.46 14.45
N GLY A 33 2.50 -19.84 14.20
CA GLY A 33 1.61 -20.46 15.20
C GLY A 33 0.64 -19.53 15.93
N ARG A 34 0.59 -18.23 15.63
CA ARG A 34 -0.46 -17.34 16.18
C ARG A 34 -1.75 -17.53 15.40
N LEU A 35 -2.83 -17.86 16.11
CA LEU A 35 -4.23 -18.04 15.68
C LEU A 35 -4.54 -17.48 14.28
N ASP A 36 -5.12 -18.33 13.44
CA ASP A 36 -5.54 -18.09 12.04
C ASP A 36 -6.20 -16.71 11.84
N THR A 37 -6.96 -16.24 12.83
CA THR A 37 -7.63 -14.93 12.85
C THR A 37 -6.69 -13.73 12.78
N THR A 38 -5.49 -13.81 13.36
CA THR A 38 -4.51 -12.72 13.32
C THR A 38 -3.83 -12.65 11.95
N GLN A 39 -3.52 -13.81 11.36
CA GLN A 39 -2.97 -13.85 10.01
C GLN A 39 -4.00 -13.40 8.97
N ASP A 40 -5.26 -13.82 9.09
CA ASP A 40 -6.35 -13.37 8.22
C ASP A 40 -6.58 -11.86 8.31
N TYR A 41 -6.54 -11.30 9.52
CA TYR A 41 -6.58 -9.84 9.72
C TYR A 41 -5.46 -9.12 8.95
N TRP A 42 -4.22 -9.57 9.09
CA TRP A 42 -3.09 -8.95 8.39
C TRP A 42 -3.16 -9.15 6.87
N ARG A 43 -3.66 -10.29 6.39
CA ARG A 43 -3.92 -10.52 4.95
C ARG A 43 -4.94 -9.53 4.40
N LYS A 44 -6.06 -9.33 5.08
CA LYS A 44 -7.09 -8.35 4.70
C LYS A 44 -6.55 -6.91 4.69
N GLU A 45 -5.74 -6.54 5.68
CA GLU A 45 -5.11 -5.22 5.70
C GLU A 45 -4.09 -5.03 4.57
N ILE A 46 -3.29 -6.06 4.24
CA ILE A 46 -2.40 -6.03 3.07
C ILE A 46 -3.20 -5.81 1.78
N GLU A 47 -4.29 -6.55 1.57
CA GLU A 47 -5.14 -6.41 0.39
C GLU A 47 -5.73 -4.99 0.28
N ARG A 48 -6.16 -4.42 1.41
CA ARG A 48 -6.65 -3.05 1.47
C ARG A 48 -5.57 -2.03 1.09
N PHE A 49 -4.32 -2.23 1.55
CA PHE A 49 -3.20 -1.37 1.18
C PHE A 49 -2.80 -1.54 -0.30
N GLU A 50 -2.83 -2.76 -0.84
CA GLU A 50 -2.58 -3.03 -2.25
C GLU A 50 -3.63 -2.34 -3.15
N ASN A 51 -4.91 -2.36 -2.76
CA ASN A 51 -5.97 -1.63 -3.46
C ASN A 51 -5.77 -0.11 -3.41
N LYS A 52 -5.42 0.44 -2.23
CA LYS A 52 -5.09 1.89 -2.11
C LYS A 52 -3.87 2.28 -2.95
N LYS A 53 -2.88 1.38 -3.05
CA LYS A 53 -1.68 1.57 -3.87
C LYS A 53 -2.06 1.62 -5.35
N LYS A 54 -2.81 0.63 -5.85
CA LYS A 54 -3.29 0.59 -7.25
C LYS A 54 -4.06 1.87 -7.63
N LEU A 55 -4.99 2.33 -6.78
CA LEU A 55 -5.72 3.58 -7.00
C LEU A 55 -4.81 4.81 -7.06
N SER A 56 -3.74 4.82 -6.27
CA SER A 56 -2.77 5.92 -6.26
C SER A 56 -1.88 5.88 -7.50
N GLU A 57 -1.47 4.68 -7.95
CA GLU A 57 -0.72 4.46 -9.19
C GLU A 57 -1.54 4.85 -10.42
N GLU A 58 -2.82 4.52 -10.47
CA GLU A 58 -3.72 4.90 -11.57
C GLU A 58 -3.91 6.42 -11.65
N LYS A 59 -4.11 7.09 -10.50
CA LYS A 59 -4.16 8.55 -10.43
C LYS A 59 -2.84 9.19 -10.87
N LEU A 60 -1.71 8.59 -10.50
CA LEU A 60 -0.38 9.04 -10.90
C LEU A 60 -0.18 8.90 -12.42
N ARG A 61 -0.63 7.79 -13.00
CA ARG A 61 -0.58 7.53 -14.45
C ARG A 61 -1.43 8.53 -15.22
N LYS A 62 -2.67 8.76 -14.82
CA LYS A 62 -3.57 9.78 -15.41
C LYS A 62 -2.99 11.19 -15.35
N LEU A 63 -2.19 11.50 -14.32
CA LEU A 63 -1.48 12.78 -14.21
C LEU A 63 -0.20 12.88 -15.05
N LYS A 64 0.34 11.76 -15.54
CA LYS A 64 1.47 11.72 -16.47
C LYS A 64 1.03 11.75 -17.94
N GLU A 65 -0.18 11.26 -18.22
CA GLU A 65 -0.81 11.28 -19.56
C GLU A 65 -1.46 12.63 -19.89
N LYS A 66 -1.54 13.56 -18.92
CA LYS A 66 -2.09 14.93 -19.04
C LYS A 66 -0.97 15.95 -19.04
#